data_AF-A0A1G6REA2-F1
#
_entry.id   AF-A0A1G6REA2-F1
#
_cell.length_a   1.000
_cell.length_b   1.000
_cell.length_c   1.000
_cell.angle_alpha   90.00
_cell.angle_beta   90.00
_cell.angle_gamma   90.00
#
_symmetry.space_group_name_H-M   'P 1'
#
loop_
_entity.id
_entity.type
_entity.pdbx_description
1 polymer ?
#
loop_
_entity_poly.entity_id
_entity_poly.type
_entity_poly.pdbx_seq_one_letter_code
_entity_poly.pdbx_strand_id
1 'polypeptide(L)'
;MDPTLGDMDDEEWMQDGGPALIGVGAETDVAGYHEAFRHLEELWDDTVGRARALDPALLHAQVGGEWSFTETLRHLPFATESWVGRGVLQLPAPWHPLSLPWDQMEDSPGIPRDRAVRPSLDEVLALRADRQALVHRALDQVGDTHLDDVCTIPEGSAWPPPGEQLPLRECFNTVINEEWWHRRFAERDLAVLIEREASS
;
A
#
# COMPACT_ATOMS: atom_id res chain seq x y z
N MET A 1 -2.26 19.77 -1.34
CA MET A 1 -3.62 19.29 -1.67
C MET A 1 -3.40 17.93 -2.27
N ASP A 2 -3.74 16.93 -1.49
CA ASP A 2 -3.69 15.52 -1.85
C ASP A 2 -4.80 15.25 -2.88
N PRO A 3 -4.48 14.86 -4.12
CA PRO A 3 -5.50 14.37 -5.04
C PRO A 3 -5.99 13.02 -4.50
N THR A 4 -7.23 13.00 -4.02
CA THR A 4 -7.93 11.77 -3.65
C THR A 4 -7.89 10.78 -4.82
N LEU A 5 -7.55 9.51 -4.54
CA LEU A 5 -7.50 8.41 -5.51
C LEU A 5 -8.81 8.17 -6.29
N GLY A 6 -9.90 8.85 -5.93
CA GLY A 6 -11.17 8.84 -6.68
C GLY A 6 -11.28 9.90 -7.79
N ASP A 7 -10.31 10.81 -7.94
CA ASP A 7 -10.40 11.97 -8.85
C ASP A 7 -9.31 12.03 -9.94
N MET A 8 -8.44 11.02 -10.07
CA MET A 8 -7.49 10.99 -11.20
C MET A 8 -8.15 10.33 -12.42
N ASP A 9 -8.53 11.16 -13.40
CA ASP A 9 -9.01 10.73 -14.72
C ASP A 9 -8.00 9.76 -15.37
N ASP A 10 -8.50 8.64 -15.93
CA ASP A 10 -7.75 7.57 -16.64
C ASP A 10 -6.67 8.05 -17.64
N GLU A 11 -6.76 9.31 -18.12
CA GLU A 11 -5.83 9.91 -19.09
C GLU A 11 -4.57 10.56 -18.47
N GLU A 12 -4.59 10.90 -17.17
CA GLU A 12 -3.42 11.47 -16.47
C GLU A 12 -2.44 10.36 -15.99
N TRP A 13 -2.93 9.13 -15.82
CA TRP A 13 -2.20 7.91 -15.43
C TRP A 13 -1.07 7.49 -16.37
N MET A 14 -1.11 7.94 -17.64
CA MET A 14 -0.20 7.51 -18.71
C MET A 14 0.96 8.48 -18.96
N GLN A 15 0.97 9.68 -18.36
CA GLN A 15 1.89 10.75 -18.77
C GLN A 15 3.18 10.84 -17.94
N ASP A 16 3.17 10.38 -16.68
CA ASP A 16 4.29 10.55 -15.73
C ASP A 16 5.16 9.31 -15.50
N GLY A 17 5.08 8.31 -16.38
CA GLY A 17 5.86 7.07 -16.25
C GLY A 17 5.44 6.26 -15.03
N GLY A 18 4.12 6.19 -14.78
CA GLY A 18 3.49 5.29 -13.80
C GLY A 18 3.80 3.81 -14.07
N PRO A 19 3.13 2.87 -13.39
CA PRO A 19 3.41 1.43 -13.48
C PRO A 19 3.39 0.83 -14.90
N ALA A 20 2.97 1.58 -15.93
CA ALA A 20 3.26 1.30 -17.33
C ALA A 20 4.76 1.02 -17.65
N LEU A 21 5.71 1.42 -16.81
CA LEU A 21 7.14 1.03 -16.93
C LEU A 21 7.46 -0.34 -16.30
N ILE A 22 6.56 -0.94 -15.51
CA ILE A 22 6.57 -2.36 -15.13
C ILE A 22 5.99 -3.16 -16.31
N GLY A 23 6.67 -3.08 -17.47
CA GLY A 23 6.41 -3.91 -18.65
C GLY A 23 4.94 -4.11 -19.03
N VAL A 24 4.37 -3.18 -19.81
CA VAL A 24 3.10 -3.36 -20.53
C VAL A 24 3.08 -4.75 -21.19
N GLY A 25 2.34 -5.67 -20.57
CA GLY A 25 2.21 -7.08 -20.97
C GLY A 25 2.23 -8.09 -19.81
N ALA A 26 2.91 -7.80 -18.69
CA ALA A 26 3.07 -8.77 -17.61
C ALA A 26 1.76 -8.96 -16.81
N GLU A 27 1.10 -7.89 -16.37
CA GLU A 27 -0.09 -7.92 -15.49
C GLU A 27 -1.41 -8.37 -16.18
N THR A 28 -1.31 -9.18 -17.23
CA THR A 28 -2.49 -9.76 -17.89
C THR A 28 -2.98 -11.02 -17.16
N ASP A 29 -2.09 -11.71 -16.47
CA ASP A 29 -2.34 -12.97 -15.77
C ASP A 29 -1.76 -12.97 -14.34
N VAL A 30 -2.04 -14.03 -13.58
CA VAL A 30 -1.60 -14.20 -12.19
C VAL A 30 -0.07 -14.20 -12.10
N ALA A 31 0.61 -14.86 -13.04
CA ALA A 31 2.06 -14.96 -13.03
C ALA A 31 2.73 -13.59 -13.14
N GLY A 32 2.21 -12.71 -14.00
CA GLY A 32 2.74 -11.36 -14.10
C GLY A 32 2.37 -10.46 -12.93
N TYR A 33 1.23 -10.66 -12.26
CA TYR A 33 0.99 -10.00 -10.97
C TYR A 33 2.01 -10.43 -9.91
N HIS A 34 2.32 -11.72 -9.79
CA HIS A 34 3.39 -12.18 -8.91
C HIS A 34 4.74 -11.54 -9.25
N GLU A 35 5.03 -11.33 -10.53
CA GLU A 35 6.24 -10.64 -10.97
C GLU A 35 6.26 -9.16 -10.60
N ALA A 36 5.16 -8.44 -10.81
CA ALA A 36 5.04 -7.04 -10.42
C ALA A 36 5.21 -6.84 -8.90
N PHE A 37 4.55 -7.66 -8.08
CA PHE A 37 4.67 -7.56 -6.62
C PHE A 37 6.08 -7.88 -6.12
N ARG A 38 6.72 -8.94 -6.64
CA ARG A 38 8.11 -9.27 -6.29
C ARG A 38 9.07 -8.15 -6.70
N HIS A 39 8.86 -7.52 -7.85
CA HIS A 39 9.68 -6.39 -8.26
C HIS A 39 9.50 -5.19 -7.33
N LEU A 40 8.27 -4.88 -6.92
CA LEU A 40 8.01 -3.85 -5.92
C LEU A 40 8.66 -4.18 -4.57
N GLU A 41 8.62 -5.44 -4.13
CA GLU A 41 9.30 -5.91 -2.92
C GLU A 41 10.80 -5.65 -2.97
N GLU A 42 11.46 -5.99 -4.08
CA GLU A 42 12.89 -5.73 -4.30
C GLU A 42 13.22 -4.22 -4.23
N LEU A 43 12.39 -3.37 -4.84
CA LEU A 43 12.57 -1.90 -4.78
C LEU A 43 12.37 -1.35 -3.35
N TRP A 44 11.43 -1.94 -2.59
CA TRP A 44 11.22 -1.59 -1.19
C TRP A 44 12.37 -2.06 -0.31
N ASP A 45 12.98 -3.21 -0.57
CA ASP A 45 14.15 -3.69 0.17
C ASP A 45 15.31 -2.70 0.07
N ASP A 46 15.58 -2.14 -1.11
CA ASP A 46 16.58 -1.09 -1.31
C ASP A 46 16.23 0.20 -0.52
N THR A 47 14.96 0.61 -0.57
CA THR A 47 14.43 1.77 0.17
C THR A 47 14.60 1.59 1.68
N VAL A 48 14.22 0.42 2.19
CA VAL A 48 14.35 0.03 3.60
C VAL A 48 15.82 -0.06 4.00
N GLY A 49 16.69 -0.55 3.13
CA GLY A 49 18.14 -0.59 3.33
C GLY A 49 18.72 0.80 3.63
N ARG A 50 18.26 1.82 2.90
CA ARG A 50 18.63 3.22 3.15
C ARG A 50 18.06 3.72 4.48
N ALA A 51 16.79 3.43 4.76
CA ALA A 51 16.14 3.83 6.01
C ALA A 51 16.83 3.24 7.25
N ARG A 52 17.29 1.99 7.18
CA ARG A 52 18.00 1.30 8.26
C ARG A 52 19.32 1.94 8.68
N ALA A 53 19.92 2.76 7.82
CA ALA A 53 21.17 3.45 8.14
C ALA A 53 20.98 4.70 9.00
N LEU A 54 19.75 5.23 9.09
CA LEU A 54 19.41 6.41 9.87
C LEU A 54 19.21 6.08 11.36
N ASP A 55 19.30 7.09 12.22
CA ASP A 55 18.75 7.05 13.58
C ASP A 55 17.26 6.65 13.52
N PRO A 56 16.83 5.60 14.24
CA PRO A 56 15.43 5.16 14.26
C PRO A 56 14.43 6.27 14.59
N ALA A 57 14.83 7.31 15.33
CA ALA A 57 13.97 8.45 15.62
C ALA A 57 13.57 9.24 14.37
N LEU A 58 14.43 9.28 13.34
CA LEU A 58 14.18 9.98 12.07
C LEU A 58 13.14 9.26 11.21
N LEU A 59 12.93 7.96 11.38
CA LEU A 59 11.90 7.21 10.64
C LEU A 59 10.47 7.67 10.97
N HIS A 60 10.30 8.35 12.10
CA HIS A 60 9.05 8.97 12.52
C HIS A 60 9.01 10.48 12.27
N ALA A 61 10.06 11.06 11.68
CA ALA A 61 10.08 12.48 11.35
C ALA A 61 9.31 12.72 10.05
N GLN A 62 8.51 13.79 10.04
CA GLN A 62 7.79 14.24 8.86
C GLN A 62 8.66 15.20 8.04
N VAL A 63 8.51 15.15 6.72
CA VAL A 63 9.11 16.09 5.77
C VAL A 63 7.98 16.85 5.09
N GLY A 64 8.03 18.18 5.10
CA GLY A 64 6.96 19.00 4.50
C GLY A 64 5.59 18.93 5.19
N GLY A 65 5.49 18.28 6.36
CA GLY A 65 4.21 18.00 7.03
C GLY A 65 3.45 16.82 6.42
N GLU A 66 4.08 16.06 5.54
CA GLU A 66 3.56 14.82 4.97
C GLU A 66 3.90 13.63 5.90
N TRP A 67 3.35 12.45 5.60
CA TRP A 67 3.58 11.24 6.40
C TRP A 67 5.06 10.92 6.56
N SER A 68 5.43 10.50 7.76
CA SER A 68 6.74 9.92 8.04
C SER A 68 6.92 8.58 7.31
N PHE A 69 8.16 8.09 7.26
CA PHE A 69 8.47 6.78 6.71
C PHE A 69 7.67 5.68 7.42
N THR A 70 7.62 5.71 8.75
CA THR A 70 6.86 4.73 9.53
C THR A 70 5.35 4.84 9.29
N GLU A 71 4.78 6.04 9.13
CA GLU A 71 3.36 6.20 8.79
C GLU A 71 3.05 5.63 7.40
N THR A 72 3.93 5.86 6.42
CA THR A 72 3.83 5.28 5.08
C THR A 72 3.86 3.75 5.12
N LEU A 73 4.80 3.16 5.88
CA LEU A 73 4.89 1.70 6.02
C LEU A 73 3.69 1.09 6.76
N ARG A 74 2.95 1.87 7.56
CA ARG A 74 1.70 1.46 8.21
C ARG A 74 0.48 1.59 7.29
N HIS A 75 0.54 2.52 6.34
CA HIS A 75 -0.54 2.74 5.38
C HIS A 75 -0.65 1.61 4.34
N LEU A 76 0.48 1.15 3.83
CA LEU A 76 0.50 0.14 2.76
C LEU A 76 -0.12 -1.22 3.17
N PRO A 77 0.10 -1.73 4.41
CA PRO A 77 -0.71 -2.81 4.98
C PRO A 77 -2.22 -2.53 4.96
N PHE A 78 -2.64 -1.31 5.32
CA PHE A 78 -4.06 -0.93 5.31
C PHE A 78 -4.66 -0.97 3.90
N ALA A 79 -3.93 -0.50 2.88
CA ALA A 79 -4.34 -0.60 1.49
C ALA A 79 -4.52 -2.07 1.07
N THR A 80 -3.56 -2.93 1.42
CA THR A 80 -3.65 -4.38 1.14
C THR A 80 -4.81 -5.04 1.88
N GLU A 81 -5.01 -4.72 3.16
CA GLU A 81 -6.13 -5.20 3.98
C GLU A 81 -7.47 -4.81 3.36
N SER A 82 -7.58 -3.60 2.82
CA SER A 82 -8.79 -3.07 2.19
C SER A 82 -9.10 -3.78 0.87
N TRP A 83 -8.18 -3.71 -0.10
CA TRP A 83 -8.44 -4.17 -1.46
C TRP A 83 -8.32 -5.67 -1.61
N VAL A 84 -7.31 -6.29 -0.99
CA VAL A 84 -7.07 -7.73 -1.10
C VAL A 84 -7.70 -8.49 0.06
N GLY A 85 -7.55 -8.03 1.30
CA GLY A 85 -8.13 -8.69 2.47
C GLY A 85 -9.66 -8.70 2.43
N ARG A 86 -10.27 -7.52 2.38
CA ARG A 86 -11.73 -7.37 2.39
C ARG A 86 -12.34 -7.49 1.00
N GLY A 87 -11.73 -6.89 -0.02
CA GLY A 87 -12.21 -6.96 -1.41
C GLY A 87 -12.07 -8.37 -2.00
N VAL A 88 -10.86 -8.86 -2.19
CA VAL A 88 -10.63 -10.15 -2.87
C VAL A 88 -10.95 -11.34 -1.97
N LEU A 89 -10.40 -11.38 -0.76
CA LEU A 89 -10.49 -12.53 0.16
C LEU A 89 -11.74 -12.50 1.05
N GLN A 90 -12.58 -11.48 0.92
CA GLN A 90 -13.88 -11.38 1.59
C GLN A 90 -13.78 -11.44 3.12
N LEU A 91 -12.67 -10.98 3.69
CA LEU A 91 -12.48 -10.87 5.13
C LEU A 91 -13.24 -9.62 5.65
N PRO A 92 -14.24 -9.73 6.54
CA PRO A 92 -15.06 -8.58 6.90
C PRO A 92 -14.31 -7.45 7.63
N ALA A 93 -13.29 -7.78 8.44
CA ALA A 93 -12.52 -6.80 9.19
C ALA A 93 -11.05 -7.24 9.32
N PRO A 94 -10.24 -7.13 8.25
CA PRO A 94 -8.87 -7.63 8.20
C PRO A 94 -7.83 -6.70 8.89
N TRP A 95 -8.29 -5.76 9.71
CA TRP A 95 -7.48 -4.65 10.21
C TRP A 95 -6.45 -5.07 11.26
N HIS A 96 -5.17 -4.82 10.98
CA HIS A 96 -4.13 -4.94 11.99
C HIS A 96 -4.04 -3.66 12.85
N PRO A 97 -3.83 -3.71 14.18
CA PRO A 97 -3.79 -2.50 15.03
C PRO A 97 -2.76 -1.44 14.64
N LEU A 98 -1.70 -1.83 13.93
CA LEU A 98 -0.68 -0.90 13.41
C LEU A 98 -1.05 -0.29 12.05
N SER A 99 -2.04 -0.82 11.33
CA SER A 99 -2.48 -0.27 10.05
C SER A 99 -2.95 1.18 10.21
N LEU A 100 -2.74 1.99 9.17
CA LEU A 100 -3.05 3.41 9.19
C LEU A 100 -3.82 3.85 7.95
N PRO A 101 -5.10 4.24 8.08
CA PRO A 101 -5.86 4.81 6.97
C PRO A 101 -5.37 6.18 6.54
N TRP A 102 -5.79 6.59 5.35
CA TRP A 102 -5.49 7.93 4.84
C TRP A 102 -6.15 9.02 5.70
N ASP A 103 -5.61 10.23 5.63
CA ASP A 103 -5.93 11.32 6.56
C ASP A 103 -7.39 11.78 6.44
N GLN A 104 -7.98 11.66 5.26
CA GLN A 104 -9.33 12.12 4.96
C GLN A 104 -10.39 11.04 5.23
N MET A 105 -9.99 9.79 5.51
CA MET A 105 -10.94 8.73 5.87
C MET A 105 -11.66 9.10 7.17
N GLU A 106 -12.99 9.03 7.17
CA GLU A 106 -13.78 9.20 8.39
C GLU A 106 -13.56 8.04 9.38
N ASP A 107 -13.70 8.33 10.68
CA ASP A 107 -13.59 7.30 11.71
C ASP A 107 -14.70 6.25 11.56
N SER A 108 -14.30 4.99 11.47
CA SER A 108 -15.22 3.86 11.36
C SER A 108 -14.94 2.83 12.48
N PRO A 109 -15.97 2.26 13.13
CA PRO A 109 -15.79 1.29 14.19
C PRO A 109 -14.87 0.11 13.80
N GLY A 110 -13.81 -0.10 14.59
CA GLY A 110 -12.88 -1.22 14.40
C GLY A 110 -11.74 -0.96 13.41
N ILE A 111 -11.76 0.15 12.65
CA ILE A 111 -10.63 0.55 11.83
C ILE A 111 -9.60 1.30 12.70
N PRO A 112 -8.33 0.86 12.73
CA PRO A 112 -7.27 1.49 13.51
C PRO A 112 -6.94 2.87 12.94
N ARG A 113 -6.64 3.85 13.81
CA ARG A 113 -6.28 5.22 13.37
C ARG A 113 -5.33 5.94 14.33
N ASP A 114 -4.71 5.21 15.25
CA ASP A 114 -3.84 5.83 16.24
C ASP A 114 -2.52 6.28 15.60
N ARG A 115 -2.45 7.58 15.28
CA ARG A 115 -1.26 8.24 14.72
C ARG A 115 -0.14 8.43 15.73
N ALA A 116 -0.43 8.32 17.03
CA ALA A 116 0.58 8.43 18.08
C ALA A 116 1.36 7.14 18.29
N VAL A 117 0.91 6.00 17.73
CA VAL A 117 1.67 4.74 17.80
C VAL A 117 2.98 4.87 17.01
N ARG A 118 4.08 4.51 17.66
CA ARG A 118 5.43 4.55 17.12
C ARG A 118 6.02 3.14 17.12
N PRO A 119 5.58 2.25 16.21
CA PRO A 119 6.17 0.93 16.12
C PRO A 119 7.63 1.05 15.66
N SER A 120 8.45 0.09 16.07
CA SER A 120 9.78 -0.08 15.49
C SER A 120 9.69 -0.40 14.00
N LEU A 121 10.78 -0.17 13.27
CA LEU A 121 10.87 -0.52 11.86
C LEU A 121 10.61 -2.03 11.65
N ASP A 122 11.17 -2.89 12.49
CA ASP A 122 10.99 -4.34 12.33
C ASP A 122 9.55 -4.80 12.58
N GLU A 123 8.81 -4.16 13.50
CA GLU A 123 7.38 -4.46 13.72
C GLU A 123 6.54 -4.13 12.50
N VAL A 124 6.76 -2.97 11.87
CA VAL A 124 5.99 -2.59 10.67
C VAL A 124 6.42 -3.40 9.44
N LEU A 125 7.71 -3.75 9.31
CA LEU A 125 8.18 -4.62 8.24
C LEU A 125 7.65 -6.05 8.36
N ALA A 126 7.52 -6.59 9.59
CA ALA A 126 6.88 -7.88 9.80
C ALA A 126 5.40 -7.87 9.36
N LEU A 127 4.67 -6.80 9.65
CA LEU A 127 3.31 -6.61 9.15
C LEU A 127 3.26 -6.53 7.62
N ARG A 128 4.16 -5.76 7.00
CA ARG A 128 4.24 -5.67 5.53
C ARG A 128 4.49 -7.02 4.88
N ALA A 129 5.44 -7.80 5.40
CA ALA A 129 5.74 -9.14 4.89
C ALA A 129 4.52 -10.08 4.96
N ASP A 130 3.74 -10.02 6.05
CA ASP A 130 2.49 -10.80 6.17
C ASP A 130 1.43 -10.39 5.13
N ARG A 131 1.37 -9.09 4.80
CA ARG A 131 0.43 -8.55 3.80
C ARG A 131 0.88 -8.82 2.36
N GLN A 132 2.17 -8.75 2.07
CA GLN A 132 2.75 -9.21 0.80
C GLN A 132 2.44 -10.70 0.57
N ALA A 133 2.62 -11.54 1.61
CA ALA A 133 2.24 -12.94 1.54
C ALA A 133 0.72 -13.14 1.35
N LEU A 134 -0.13 -12.25 1.88
CA LEU A 134 -1.58 -12.27 1.65
C LEU A 134 -1.93 -12.00 0.18
N VAL A 135 -1.26 -11.05 -0.46
CA VAL A 135 -1.43 -10.74 -1.89
C VAL A 135 -1.13 -11.97 -2.74
N HIS A 136 0.01 -12.61 -2.53
CA HIS A 136 0.38 -13.79 -3.30
C HIS A 136 -0.60 -14.95 -3.10
N ARG A 137 -1.07 -15.20 -1.86
CA ARG A 137 -2.12 -16.20 -1.62
C ARG A 137 -3.43 -15.86 -2.32
N ALA A 138 -3.81 -14.59 -2.37
CA ALA A 138 -5.03 -14.16 -3.04
C ALA A 138 -4.95 -14.37 -4.54
N LEU A 139 -3.80 -14.05 -5.16
CA LEU A 139 -3.53 -14.31 -6.58
C LEU A 139 -3.63 -15.80 -6.90
N ASP A 140 -3.01 -16.66 -6.09
CA ASP A 140 -3.09 -18.13 -6.23
C ASP A 140 -4.55 -18.64 -6.11
N GLN A 141 -5.34 -18.06 -5.21
CA GLN A 141 -6.73 -18.46 -4.97
C GLN A 141 -7.66 -18.00 -6.10
N VAL A 142 -7.47 -16.79 -6.61
CA VAL A 142 -8.27 -16.25 -7.72
C VAL A 142 -7.94 -17.02 -8.99
N GLY A 143 -6.66 -17.17 -9.34
CA GLY A 143 -6.25 -17.80 -10.58
C GLY A 143 -6.62 -17.00 -11.84
N ASP A 144 -6.01 -17.32 -12.97
CA ASP A 144 -6.18 -16.54 -14.22
C ASP A 144 -7.64 -16.43 -14.66
N THR A 145 -8.44 -17.48 -14.45
CA THR A 145 -9.81 -17.56 -14.92
C THR A 145 -10.78 -16.63 -14.20
N HIS A 146 -10.40 -16.11 -13.03
CA HIS A 146 -11.25 -15.26 -12.20
C HIS A 146 -10.71 -13.84 -12.02
N LEU A 147 -9.56 -13.48 -12.61
CA LEU A 147 -9.00 -12.13 -12.48
C LEU A 147 -9.95 -11.02 -12.95
N ASP A 148 -10.81 -11.32 -13.92
CA ASP A 148 -11.81 -10.38 -14.46
C ASP A 148 -13.19 -10.48 -13.78
N ASP A 149 -13.31 -11.29 -12.73
CA ASP A 149 -14.54 -11.33 -11.93
C ASP A 149 -14.70 -10.04 -11.11
N VAL A 150 -15.94 -9.84 -10.65
CA VAL A 150 -16.32 -8.72 -9.77
C VAL A 150 -16.72 -9.29 -8.42
N CYS A 151 -16.14 -8.77 -7.33
CA CYS A 151 -16.58 -9.09 -5.98
C CYS A 151 -17.63 -8.08 -5.49
N THR A 152 -18.50 -8.54 -4.59
CA THR A 152 -19.34 -7.63 -3.79
C THR A 152 -18.73 -7.53 -2.41
N ILE A 153 -18.54 -6.31 -1.91
CA ILE A 153 -17.89 -6.08 -0.62
C ILE A 153 -18.80 -6.56 0.52
N PRO A 154 -18.25 -7.35 1.47
CA PRO A 154 -19.05 -7.95 2.54
C PRO A 154 -19.70 -6.91 3.46
N GLU A 155 -20.77 -7.30 4.13
CA GLU A 155 -21.45 -6.45 5.12
C GLU A 155 -20.52 -5.99 6.26
N GLY A 156 -20.91 -4.89 6.92
CA GLY A 156 -20.18 -4.30 8.04
C GLY A 156 -19.77 -2.85 7.82
N SER A 157 -19.65 -2.08 8.91
CA SER A 157 -19.14 -0.71 8.86
C SER A 157 -17.61 -0.75 8.74
N ALA A 158 -17.12 -0.68 7.50
CA ALA A 158 -15.72 -0.83 7.14
C ALA A 158 -15.46 -0.22 5.76
N TRP A 159 -14.20 -0.23 5.32
CA TRP A 159 -13.77 0.19 3.98
C TRP A 159 -13.16 -0.99 3.21
N PRO A 160 -13.42 -1.17 1.90
CA PRO A 160 -14.40 -0.43 1.11
C PRO A 160 -15.82 -0.59 1.67
N PRO A 161 -16.74 0.33 1.35
CA PRO A 161 -18.12 0.30 1.85
C PRO A 161 -18.86 -0.99 1.46
N PRO A 162 -19.71 -1.52 2.35
CA PRO A 162 -20.45 -2.76 2.09
C PRO A 162 -21.38 -2.63 0.88
N GLY A 163 -21.48 -3.71 0.10
CA GLY A 163 -22.35 -3.76 -1.09
C GLY A 163 -21.78 -3.11 -2.34
N GLU A 164 -20.63 -2.44 -2.26
CA GLU A 164 -19.92 -2.01 -3.46
C GLU A 164 -19.46 -3.21 -4.29
N GLN A 165 -19.40 -3.00 -5.61
CA GLN A 165 -18.94 -4.01 -6.56
C GLN A 165 -17.60 -3.58 -7.14
N LEU A 166 -16.57 -4.39 -6.93
CA LEU A 166 -15.20 -4.09 -7.35
C LEU A 166 -14.67 -5.18 -8.29
N PRO A 167 -14.11 -4.81 -9.46
CA PRO A 167 -13.34 -5.74 -10.27
C PRO A 167 -12.12 -6.25 -9.50
N LEU A 168 -11.90 -7.57 -9.49
CA LEU A 168 -10.77 -8.16 -8.77
C LEU A 168 -9.43 -7.63 -9.29
N ARG A 169 -9.32 -7.42 -10.60
CA ARG A 169 -8.14 -6.82 -11.24
C ARG A 169 -7.81 -5.42 -10.68
N GLU A 170 -8.83 -4.58 -10.49
CA GLU A 170 -8.64 -3.23 -9.95
C GLU A 170 -8.18 -3.24 -8.49
N CYS A 171 -8.60 -4.23 -7.70
CA CYS A 171 -8.10 -4.40 -6.33
C CYS A 171 -6.57 -4.64 -6.31
N PHE A 172 -6.04 -5.48 -7.21
CA PHE A 172 -4.60 -5.73 -7.29
C PHE A 172 -3.84 -4.54 -7.87
N ASN A 173 -4.37 -3.92 -8.93
CA ASN A 173 -3.78 -2.72 -9.55
C ASN A 173 -3.68 -1.56 -8.56
N THR A 174 -4.71 -1.38 -7.73
CA THR A 174 -4.70 -0.35 -6.69
C THR A 174 -3.54 -0.58 -5.73
N VAL A 175 -3.34 -1.81 -5.23
CA VAL A 175 -2.22 -2.10 -4.31
C VAL A 175 -0.85 -1.87 -4.98
N ILE A 176 -0.67 -2.26 -6.25
CA ILE A 176 0.57 -1.95 -7.01
C ILE A 176 0.81 -0.44 -7.07
N ASN A 177 -0.24 0.34 -7.37
CA ASN A 177 -0.15 1.78 -7.47
C ASN A 177 0.20 2.45 -6.13
N GLU A 178 -0.44 2.01 -5.05
CA GLU A 178 -0.16 2.45 -3.68
C GLU A 178 1.31 2.19 -3.32
N GLU A 179 1.80 0.96 -3.53
CA GLU A 179 3.20 0.60 -3.26
C GLU A 179 4.18 1.44 -4.07
N TRP A 180 3.88 1.68 -5.35
CA TRP A 180 4.75 2.46 -6.25
C TRP A 180 4.90 3.92 -5.81
N TRP A 181 3.78 4.64 -5.67
CA TRP A 181 3.81 6.07 -5.37
C TRP A 181 4.31 6.36 -3.97
N HIS A 182 3.86 5.59 -2.97
CA HIS A 182 4.33 5.77 -1.60
C HIS A 182 5.82 5.47 -1.45
N ARG A 183 6.39 4.53 -2.22
CA ARG A 183 7.85 4.34 -2.26
C ARG A 183 8.55 5.60 -2.76
N ARG A 184 8.07 6.21 -3.85
CA ARG A 184 8.69 7.42 -4.41
C ARG A 184 8.64 8.60 -3.44
N PHE A 185 7.53 8.78 -2.73
CA PHE A 185 7.41 9.81 -1.69
C PHE A 185 8.36 9.50 -0.52
N ALA A 186 8.40 8.25 -0.06
CA ALA A 186 9.32 7.80 0.96
C ALA A 186 10.79 8.03 0.58
N GLU A 187 11.20 7.72 -0.65
CA GLU A 187 12.57 7.92 -1.15
C GLU A 187 12.97 9.40 -1.22
N ARG A 188 12.03 10.27 -1.63
CA ARG A 188 12.20 11.73 -1.62
C ARG A 188 12.45 12.22 -0.19
N ASP A 189 11.68 11.75 0.77
CA ASP A 189 11.77 12.22 2.16
C ASP A 189 12.98 11.65 2.89
N LEU A 190 13.30 10.38 2.65
CA LEU A 190 14.53 9.76 3.15
C LEU A 190 15.78 10.51 2.66
N ALA A 191 15.81 10.99 1.41
CA ALA A 191 16.93 11.81 0.93
C ALA A 191 17.12 13.08 1.79
N VAL A 192 16.04 13.78 2.12
CA VAL A 192 16.08 14.95 3.00
C VAL A 192 16.55 14.59 4.42
N LEU A 193 16.08 13.46 4.97
CA LEU A 193 16.45 13.03 6.31
C LEU A 193 17.93 12.61 6.41
N ILE A 194 18.45 11.92 5.39
CA ILE A 194 19.87 11.55 5.27
C ILE A 194 20.76 12.80 5.28
N GLU A 195 20.38 13.83 4.52
CA GLU A 195 21.14 15.10 4.50
C GLU A 195 21.13 15.81 5.86
N ARG A 196 19.99 15.80 6.57
CA ARG A 196 19.87 16.39 7.91
C ARG A 196 20.75 15.67 8.93
N GLU A 197 20.76 14.34 8.90
CA GLU A 197 21.58 13.53 9.81
C GLU A 197 23.08 13.75 9.57
N ALA A 198 23.51 13.74 8.30
CA ALA A 198 24.91 13.99 7.95
C ALA A 198 25.41 15.40 8.33
N SER A 199 24.48 16.35 8.54
CA SER A 199 24.76 17.74 8.90
C SER A 199 24.66 18.02 10.40
N SER A 200 24.28 17.03 11.21
CA SER A 200 24.09 17.14 12.67
C SER A 200 25.35 16.75 13.45
#